data_AF-A0A0A9X4M7-F1
#
_entry.id   AF-A0A0A9X4M7-F1
#
_cell.length_a   1.000
_cell.length_b   1.000
_cell.length_c   1.000
_cell.angle_alpha   90.00
_cell.angle_beta   90.00
_cell.angle_gamma   90.00
#
_symmetry.space_group_name_H-M   'P 1'
#
loop_
_entity.id
_entity.type
_entity.pdbx_description
1 polymer ?
#
loop_
_entity_poly.entity_id
_entity_poly.type
_entity_poly.pdbx_seq_one_letter_code
_entity_poly.pdbx_strand_id
1 'polypeptide(L)'
;MGDKPSDAPEHCPGTQSENAGKGSACAGCPNQNVCASGAARGPDPSVELVRARMSGVKKKLFVLSGKGGVGKSTFANLLARSLAARSPDKNVALLDIDICGPSQPRMMGALNEQVHQSGSGWCPIYVEENLALMSIGFLLGSPDDAVIWRGPKKNNMIKQFLSEVDWGDSLDYLILDTPPGTSDEHLSATSYLVSRTPGEDDGARAILITTPAEVSIADVRREATFCKRVGLKVVGVVENMASFVCPHCKVTSEIFPRDSGGGEKLSEEMELP
;
A
#
# COMPACT_ATOMS: atom_id res chain seq x y z
N MET A 1 15.41 2.21 -0.30
CA MET A 1 16.54 1.30 0.02
C MET A 1 17.67 2.13 0.57
N GLY A 2 18.05 1.93 1.83
CA GLY A 2 19.28 2.51 2.35
C GLY A 2 20.48 1.85 1.67
N ASP A 3 21.42 2.65 1.20
CA ASP A 3 22.63 2.19 0.49
C ASP A 3 23.53 1.27 1.35
N LYS A 4 23.34 1.31 2.67
CA LYS A 4 24.09 0.55 3.66
C LYS A 4 23.11 -0.16 4.62
N PRO A 5 23.22 -1.49 4.78
CA PRO A 5 22.54 -2.22 5.85
C PRO A 5 22.91 -1.67 7.24
N SER A 6 22.02 -1.81 8.23
CA SER A 6 22.25 -1.35 9.61
C SER A 6 23.38 -2.09 10.33
N ASP A 7 23.74 -3.29 9.84
CA ASP A 7 24.83 -4.15 10.31
C ASP A 7 26.08 -4.05 9.41
N ALA A 8 26.12 -3.06 8.51
CA ALA A 8 27.28 -2.86 7.67
C ALA A 8 28.51 -2.38 8.49
N PRO A 9 29.73 -2.79 8.11
CA PRO A 9 30.96 -2.23 8.70
C PRO A 9 30.98 -0.70 8.63
N GLU A 10 31.57 -0.03 9.61
CA GLU A 10 31.61 1.45 9.70
C GLU A 10 32.12 2.14 8.42
N HIS A 11 32.99 1.45 7.66
CA HIS A 11 33.57 1.96 6.42
C HIS A 11 32.95 1.36 5.14
N CYS A 12 31.79 0.71 5.23
CA CYS A 12 31.11 0.19 4.04
C CYS A 12 30.87 1.33 3.04
N PRO A 13 31.30 1.23 1.78
CA PRO A 13 31.10 2.29 0.79
C PRO A 13 29.64 2.42 0.37
N GLY A 14 28.81 1.40 0.62
CA GLY A 14 27.44 1.30 0.15
C GLY A 14 27.33 0.55 -1.17
N THR A 15 26.18 -0.05 -1.43
CA THR A 15 25.86 -0.84 -2.64
C THR A 15 25.85 -0.02 -3.94
N GLN A 16 25.55 1.27 -3.86
CA GLN A 16 25.45 2.22 -4.98
C GLN A 16 26.78 2.93 -5.27
N SER A 17 27.75 2.85 -4.35
CA SER A 17 29.06 3.47 -4.54
C SER A 17 29.87 2.79 -5.63
N GLU A 18 30.68 3.56 -6.38
CA GLU A 18 31.64 3.02 -7.35
C GLU A 18 32.67 2.05 -6.72
N ASN A 19 32.90 2.21 -5.41
CA ASN A 19 33.80 1.37 -4.61
C ASN A 19 33.10 0.13 -4.01
N ALA A 20 31.81 -0.08 -4.25
CA ALA A 20 31.08 -1.26 -3.78
C ALA A 20 31.75 -2.56 -4.27
N GLY A 21 32.12 -3.45 -3.34
CA GLY A 21 32.82 -4.71 -3.65
C GLY A 21 34.28 -4.57 -4.10
N LYS A 22 34.77 -3.34 -4.31
CA LYS A 22 36.11 -3.04 -4.81
C LYS A 22 37.01 -2.37 -3.76
N GLY A 23 36.44 -1.63 -2.81
CA GLY A 23 37.17 -0.95 -1.75
C GLY A 23 37.72 -1.91 -0.69
N SER A 24 38.75 -1.47 0.04
CA SER A 24 39.38 -2.26 1.13
C SER A 24 38.38 -2.67 2.21
N ALA A 25 37.39 -1.81 2.49
CA ALA A 25 36.31 -2.10 3.44
C ALA A 25 35.35 -3.22 2.98
N CYS A 26 35.42 -3.66 1.72
CA CYS A 26 34.63 -4.78 1.19
C CYS A 26 35.37 -6.12 1.27
N ALA A 27 36.66 -6.13 1.60
CA ALA A 27 37.47 -7.34 1.64
C ALA A 27 36.95 -8.30 2.73
N GLY A 28 36.56 -9.51 2.33
CA GLY A 28 35.98 -10.51 3.24
C GLY A 28 34.48 -10.33 3.51
N CYS A 29 33.82 -9.37 2.85
CA CYS A 29 32.36 -9.25 2.90
C CYS A 29 31.70 -10.40 2.12
N PRO A 30 30.70 -11.10 2.69
CA PRO A 30 29.97 -12.16 1.98
C PRO A 30 29.35 -11.73 0.65
N ASN A 31 28.99 -10.44 0.54
CA ASN A 31 28.36 -9.86 -0.65
C ASN A 31 29.36 -9.13 -1.57
N GLN A 32 30.68 -9.26 -1.33
CA GLN A 32 31.72 -8.53 -2.08
C GLN A 32 31.60 -8.71 -3.60
N ASN A 33 31.46 -9.95 -4.06
CA ASN A 33 31.38 -10.28 -5.49
C ASN A 33 30.11 -9.69 -6.15
N VAL A 34 28.98 -9.73 -5.44
CA VAL A 34 27.70 -9.19 -5.91
C VAL A 34 27.81 -7.66 -6.05
N CYS A 35 28.37 -6.98 -5.05
CA CYS A 35 28.61 -5.55 -5.10
C CYS A 35 29.62 -5.17 -6.21
N ALA A 36 30.70 -5.95 -6.37
CA ALA A 36 31.76 -5.70 -7.35
C ALA A 36 31.27 -5.87 -8.81
N SER A 37 30.35 -6.82 -9.03
CA SER A 37 29.73 -7.07 -10.33
C SER A 37 28.81 -5.94 -10.80
N GLY A 38 28.45 -5.00 -9.91
CA GLY A 38 27.46 -3.97 -10.21
C GLY A 38 26.01 -4.46 -10.21
N ALA A 39 25.76 -5.75 -9.95
CA ALA A 39 24.40 -6.29 -9.84
C ALA A 39 23.56 -5.60 -8.75
N ALA A 40 24.21 -5.08 -7.69
CA ALA A 40 23.56 -4.28 -6.66
C ALA A 40 23.26 -2.82 -7.09
N ARG A 41 23.84 -2.35 -8.21
CA ARG A 41 23.64 -1.00 -8.78
C ARG A 41 22.61 -0.97 -9.90
N GLY A 42 22.32 -2.12 -10.52
CA GLY A 42 21.29 -2.22 -11.54
C GLY A 42 19.91 -1.94 -10.96
N PRO A 43 18.95 -1.40 -11.75
CA PRO A 43 17.56 -1.41 -11.34
C PRO A 43 17.17 -2.86 -11.05
N ASP A 44 16.54 -3.11 -9.89
CA ASP A 44 16.05 -4.45 -9.54
C ASP A 44 15.21 -4.95 -10.73
N PRO A 45 15.57 -6.07 -11.40
CA PRO A 45 14.88 -6.57 -12.59
C PRO A 45 13.37 -6.74 -12.38
N SER A 46 12.96 -6.91 -11.12
CA SER A 46 11.55 -6.99 -10.76
C SER A 46 10.77 -5.69 -10.88
N VAL A 47 11.42 -4.52 -10.87
CA VAL A 47 10.74 -3.23 -11.08
C VAL A 47 10.11 -3.24 -12.46
N GLU A 48 10.84 -3.73 -13.47
CA GLU A 48 10.34 -3.81 -14.83
C GLU A 48 9.24 -4.88 -14.97
N LEU A 49 9.39 -6.01 -14.28
CA LEU A 49 8.35 -7.06 -14.22
C LEU A 49 7.05 -6.53 -13.58
N VAL A 50 7.16 -5.85 -12.44
CA VAL A 50 6.00 -5.24 -11.77
C VAL A 50 5.37 -4.18 -12.66
N ARG A 51 6.18 -3.31 -13.29
CA ARG A 51 5.68 -2.31 -14.24
C ARG A 51 4.92 -2.96 -15.39
N ALA A 52 5.47 -4.01 -16.00
CA ALA A 52 4.81 -4.74 -17.07
C ALA A 52 3.48 -5.34 -16.62
N ARG A 53 3.45 -6.03 -15.46
CA ARG A 53 2.23 -6.62 -14.90
C ARG A 53 1.18 -5.59 -14.52
N MET A 54 1.60 -4.45 -13.97
CA MET A 54 0.70 -3.38 -13.52
C MET A 54 0.32 -2.39 -14.63
N SER A 55 0.88 -2.53 -15.84
CA SER A 55 0.56 -1.68 -16.99
C SER A 55 -0.90 -1.85 -17.45
N GLY A 56 -1.46 -3.07 -17.32
CA GLY A 56 -2.85 -3.37 -17.66
C GLY A 56 -3.87 -2.85 -16.64
N VAL A 57 -3.42 -2.40 -15.47
CA VAL A 57 -4.30 -1.89 -14.40
C VAL A 57 -4.60 -0.41 -14.64
N LYS A 58 -5.87 -0.07 -14.89
CA LYS A 58 -6.27 1.29 -15.31
C LYS A 58 -6.17 2.33 -14.19
N LYS A 59 -6.58 1.97 -12.96
CA LYS A 59 -6.53 2.85 -11.78
C LYS A 59 -5.99 2.10 -10.58
N LYS A 60 -4.98 2.67 -9.92
CA LYS A 60 -4.42 2.16 -8.66
C LYS A 60 -4.78 3.14 -7.55
N LEU A 61 -5.61 2.74 -6.60
CA LEU A 61 -6.13 3.59 -5.53
C LEU A 61 -5.49 3.20 -4.20
N PHE A 62 -4.58 4.02 -3.72
CA PHE A 62 -3.98 3.88 -2.40
C PHE A 62 -4.95 4.43 -1.35
N VAL A 63 -5.34 3.60 -0.38
CA VAL A 63 -6.13 4.03 0.77
C VAL A 63 -5.17 4.20 1.95
N LEU A 64 -4.85 5.46 2.27
CA LEU A 64 -3.82 5.82 3.24
C LEU A 64 -4.47 6.36 4.53
N SER A 65 -3.78 6.22 5.65
CA SER A 65 -4.19 6.85 6.92
C SER A 65 -2.97 7.15 7.77
N GLY A 66 -2.97 8.26 8.50
CA GLY A 66 -1.85 8.61 9.38
C GLY A 66 -1.74 7.75 10.65
N LYS A 67 -2.85 7.12 11.09
CA LYS A 67 -2.90 6.31 12.31
C LYS A 67 -3.79 5.08 12.15
N GLY A 68 -3.53 4.07 12.98
CA GLY A 68 -4.40 2.89 13.10
C GLY A 68 -5.76 3.22 13.70
N GLY A 69 -6.79 2.43 13.37
CA GLY A 69 -8.11 2.54 13.98
C GLY A 69 -9.05 3.59 13.40
N VAL A 70 -8.64 4.37 12.38
CA VAL A 70 -9.54 5.34 11.70
C VAL A 70 -10.56 4.69 10.76
N GLY A 71 -10.54 3.36 10.62
CA GLY A 71 -11.42 2.63 9.70
C GLY A 71 -10.95 2.60 8.24
N LYS A 72 -9.64 2.78 7.99
CA LYS A 72 -9.00 2.66 6.67
C LYS A 72 -9.42 1.38 5.92
N SER A 73 -9.22 0.21 6.52
CA SER A 73 -9.52 -1.08 5.90
C SER A 73 -11.02 -1.26 5.63
N THR A 74 -11.87 -0.77 6.53
CA THR A 74 -13.32 -0.75 6.34
C THR A 74 -13.71 0.12 5.15
N PHE A 75 -13.12 1.31 5.02
CA PHE A 75 -13.36 2.17 3.87
C PHE A 75 -12.88 1.51 2.56
N ALA A 76 -11.68 0.92 2.55
CA ALA A 76 -11.13 0.24 1.37
C ALA A 76 -12.04 -0.90 0.89
N ASN A 77 -12.56 -1.71 1.82
CA ASN A 77 -13.56 -2.74 1.54
C ASN A 77 -14.83 -2.14 0.93
N LEU A 78 -15.45 -1.17 1.62
CA LEU A 78 -16.71 -0.57 1.17
C LEU A 78 -16.56 0.12 -0.19
N LEU A 79 -15.42 0.75 -0.45
CA LEU A 79 -15.10 1.33 -1.75
C LEU A 79 -15.03 0.25 -2.83
N ALA A 80 -14.33 -0.86 -2.57
CA ALA A 80 -14.21 -1.98 -3.51
C ALA A 80 -15.58 -2.57 -3.86
N ARG A 81 -16.38 -2.89 -2.84
CA ARG A 81 -17.73 -3.43 -3.02
C ARG A 81 -18.67 -2.45 -3.72
N SER A 82 -18.59 -1.17 -3.39
CA SER A 82 -19.39 -0.14 -4.05
C SER A 82 -19.04 0.00 -5.53
N LEU A 83 -17.75 -0.01 -5.88
CA LEU A 83 -17.31 0.03 -7.28
C LEU A 83 -17.76 -1.21 -8.05
N ALA A 84 -17.59 -2.40 -7.47
CA ALA A 84 -18.00 -3.66 -8.07
C ALA A 84 -19.52 -3.72 -8.31
N ALA A 85 -20.32 -3.35 -7.30
CA ALA A 85 -21.78 -3.37 -7.38
C ALA A 85 -22.35 -2.29 -8.31
N ARG A 86 -21.74 -1.10 -8.37
CA ARG A 86 -22.21 0.02 -9.22
C ARG A 86 -21.71 -0.05 -10.66
N SER A 87 -20.71 -0.89 -10.95
CA SER A 87 -20.15 -1.07 -12.28
C SER A 87 -19.87 -2.56 -12.53
N PRO A 88 -20.92 -3.37 -12.80
CA PRO A 88 -20.77 -4.80 -13.02
C PRO A 88 -19.87 -5.18 -14.20
N ASP A 89 -19.66 -4.24 -15.14
CA ASP A 89 -18.78 -4.35 -16.29
C ASP A 89 -17.30 -4.08 -15.98
N LYS A 90 -16.99 -3.65 -14.76
CA LYS A 90 -15.63 -3.31 -14.34
C LYS A 90 -15.08 -4.34 -13.37
N ASN A 91 -13.82 -4.71 -13.57
CA ASN A 91 -13.11 -5.60 -12.67
C ASN A 91 -12.43 -4.79 -11.56
N VAL A 92 -12.69 -5.17 -10.32
CA VAL A 92 -12.17 -4.54 -9.11
C VAL A 92 -11.33 -5.54 -8.33
N ALA A 93 -10.23 -5.07 -7.77
CA ALA A 93 -9.39 -5.85 -6.89
C ALA A 93 -9.10 -5.07 -5.62
N LEU A 94 -9.12 -5.77 -4.49
CA LEU A 94 -8.64 -5.27 -3.21
C LEU A 94 -7.36 -6.03 -2.84
N LEU A 95 -6.27 -5.29 -2.70
CA LEU A 95 -4.98 -5.80 -2.27
C LEU A 95 -4.66 -5.28 -0.87
N ASP A 96 -4.62 -6.19 0.10
CA ASP A 96 -4.27 -5.93 1.48
C ASP A 96 -2.75 -6.08 1.67
N ILE A 97 -2.06 -4.94 1.79
CA ILE A 97 -0.63 -4.89 2.10
C ILE A 97 -0.39 -4.43 3.56
N ASP A 98 -1.42 -4.42 4.40
CA ASP A 98 -1.30 -4.18 5.84
C ASP A 98 -0.79 -5.45 6.55
N ILE A 99 0.49 -5.77 6.29
CA ILE A 99 1.09 -7.07 6.62
C ILE A 99 1.02 -7.41 8.11
N CYS A 100 1.02 -6.39 8.99
CA CYS A 100 1.04 -6.57 10.44
C CYS A 100 -0.35 -6.77 11.05
N GLY A 101 -1.42 -6.47 10.32
CA GLY A 101 -2.79 -6.57 10.81
C GLY A 101 -3.78 -6.82 9.68
N PRO A 102 -3.62 -7.91 8.90
CA PRO A 102 -4.48 -8.18 7.77
C PRO A 102 -5.91 -8.35 8.26
N SER A 103 -6.79 -7.48 7.79
CA SER A 103 -8.19 -7.46 8.22
C SER A 103 -9.16 -7.77 7.09
N GLN A 104 -8.70 -7.66 5.83
CA GLN A 104 -9.57 -7.80 4.66
C GLN A 104 -10.18 -9.19 4.50
N PRO A 105 -9.47 -10.32 4.68
CA PRO A 105 -10.08 -11.65 4.62
C PRO A 105 -11.29 -11.81 5.55
N ARG A 106 -11.20 -11.26 6.77
CA ARG A 106 -12.32 -11.27 7.73
C ARG A 106 -13.45 -10.36 7.29
N MET A 107 -13.15 -9.12 6.92
CA MET A 107 -14.18 -8.14 6.54
C MET A 107 -14.92 -8.53 5.25
N MET A 108 -14.26 -9.29 4.36
CA MET A 108 -14.82 -9.75 3.10
C MET A 108 -15.46 -11.15 3.19
N GLY A 109 -15.45 -11.80 4.36
CA GLY A 109 -16.04 -13.13 4.56
C GLY A 109 -15.25 -14.29 3.96
N ALA A 110 -13.95 -14.10 3.72
CA ALA A 110 -13.07 -15.02 2.99
C ALA A 110 -12.02 -15.72 3.88
N LEU A 111 -12.16 -15.72 5.22
CA LEU A 111 -11.11 -16.21 6.14
C LEU A 111 -10.61 -17.64 5.89
N ASN A 112 -11.45 -18.51 5.35
CA ASN A 112 -11.13 -19.93 5.13
C ASN A 112 -10.70 -20.23 3.70
N GLU A 113 -10.59 -19.20 2.87
CA GLU A 113 -10.13 -19.32 1.49
C GLU A 113 -8.61 -19.45 1.44
N GLN A 114 -8.13 -20.17 0.43
CA GLN A 114 -6.70 -20.39 0.22
C GLN A 114 -6.29 -19.92 -1.17
N VAL A 115 -5.20 -19.19 -1.23
CA VAL A 115 -4.61 -18.77 -2.51
C VAL A 115 -4.02 -19.99 -3.20
N HIS A 116 -4.42 -20.20 -4.44
CA HIS A 116 -3.88 -21.26 -5.29
C HIS A 116 -2.81 -20.69 -6.22
N GLN A 117 -1.78 -21.50 -6.50
CA GLN A 117 -0.80 -21.17 -7.52
C GLN A 117 -1.15 -21.91 -8.82
N SER A 118 -1.27 -21.15 -9.90
CA SER A 118 -1.51 -21.62 -11.27
C SER A 118 -0.28 -21.38 -12.14
N GLY A 119 -0.37 -21.71 -13.44
CA GLY A 119 0.67 -21.40 -14.42
C GLY A 119 0.85 -19.90 -14.70
N SER A 120 -0.16 -19.07 -14.39
CA SER A 120 -0.14 -17.61 -14.59
C SER A 120 0.21 -16.82 -13.33
N GLY A 121 0.30 -17.48 -12.17
CA GLY A 121 0.64 -16.85 -10.90
C GLY A 121 -0.24 -17.31 -9.74
N TRP A 122 -0.32 -16.48 -8.70
CA TRP A 122 -1.27 -16.66 -7.61
C TRP A 122 -2.66 -16.23 -8.04
N CYS A 123 -3.63 -17.13 -7.94
CA CYS A 123 -5.03 -16.83 -8.16
C CYS A 123 -5.58 -16.06 -6.95
N PRO A 124 -6.05 -14.82 -7.11
CA PRO A 124 -6.72 -14.11 -6.04
C PRO A 124 -8.07 -14.77 -5.71
N ILE A 125 -8.58 -14.47 -4.52
CA ILE A 125 -9.89 -14.96 -4.07
C ILE A 125 -10.97 -14.04 -4.62
N TYR A 126 -11.89 -14.58 -5.42
CA TYR A 126 -13.05 -13.83 -5.88
C TYR A 126 -14.16 -13.89 -4.83
N VAL A 127 -14.51 -12.73 -4.29
CA VAL A 127 -15.59 -12.59 -3.29
C VAL A 127 -16.93 -12.22 -3.92
N GLU A 128 -16.88 -11.65 -5.13
CA GLU A 128 -18.00 -11.41 -6.04
C GLU A 128 -17.47 -11.67 -7.48
N GLU A 129 -18.34 -11.79 -8.48
CA GLU A 129 -17.93 -12.16 -9.86
C GLU A 129 -16.87 -11.23 -10.47
N ASN A 130 -16.91 -9.95 -10.14
CA ASN A 130 -15.99 -8.91 -10.62
C ASN A 130 -15.14 -8.29 -9.49
N LEU A 131 -15.08 -8.91 -8.31
CA LEU A 131 -14.31 -8.42 -7.17
C LEU A 131 -13.33 -9.48 -6.64
N ALA A 132 -12.05 -9.25 -6.89
CA ALA A 132 -10.95 -10.08 -6.41
C ALA A 132 -10.34 -9.52 -5.12
N LEU A 133 -9.84 -10.40 -4.26
CA LEU A 133 -9.17 -10.09 -3.01
C LEU A 133 -7.85 -10.85 -2.94
N MET A 134 -6.78 -10.14 -2.59
CA MET A 134 -5.50 -10.74 -2.18
C MET A 134 -5.06 -10.11 -0.86
N SER A 135 -4.59 -10.93 0.06
CA SER A 135 -4.09 -10.49 1.37
C SER A 135 -2.99 -11.41 1.84
N ILE A 136 -2.07 -10.88 2.64
CA ILE A 136 -1.11 -11.72 3.37
C ILE A 136 -1.82 -12.73 4.29
N GLY A 137 -3.02 -12.42 4.76
CA GLY A 137 -3.78 -13.30 5.66
C GLY A 137 -4.04 -14.69 5.08
N PHE A 138 -4.07 -14.84 3.75
CA PHE A 138 -4.22 -16.14 3.08
C PHE A 138 -2.93 -16.96 3.01
N LEU A 139 -1.78 -16.32 3.22
CA LEU A 139 -0.45 -16.93 3.15
C LEU A 139 0.10 -17.30 4.53
N LEU A 140 -0.63 -16.98 5.60
CA LEU A 140 -0.29 -17.35 6.98
C LEU A 140 -0.77 -18.78 7.28
N GLY A 141 -0.06 -19.49 8.15
CA GLY A 141 -0.43 -20.84 8.56
C GLY A 141 -1.68 -20.87 9.44
N SER A 142 -1.89 -19.81 10.22
CA SER A 142 -3.06 -19.57 11.04
C SER A 142 -3.47 -18.09 11.01
N PRO A 143 -4.77 -17.76 11.08
CA PRO A 143 -5.25 -16.38 11.23
C PRO A 143 -4.75 -15.65 12.48
N ASP A 144 -4.32 -16.39 13.51
CA ASP A 144 -3.81 -15.84 14.77
C ASP A 144 -2.28 -15.70 14.79
N ASP A 145 -1.59 -16.07 13.70
CA ASP A 145 -0.14 -15.98 13.62
C ASP A 145 0.31 -14.52 13.54
N ALA A 146 1.12 -14.10 14.52
CA ALA A 146 1.73 -12.78 14.49
C ALA A 146 2.79 -12.68 13.37
N VAL A 147 2.64 -11.69 12.50
CA VAL A 147 3.59 -11.46 11.40
C VAL A 147 4.77 -10.60 11.87
N ILE A 148 5.84 -11.27 12.30
CA ILE A 148 7.08 -10.61 12.74
C ILE A 148 8.11 -10.62 11.61
N TRP A 149 7.87 -9.84 10.56
CA TRP A 149 8.73 -9.79 9.38
C TRP A 149 9.57 -8.51 9.33
N ARG A 150 10.84 -8.64 8.94
CA ARG A 150 11.73 -7.49 8.72
C ARG A 150 11.44 -6.83 7.37
N GLY A 151 11.77 -5.54 7.25
CA GLY A 151 11.51 -4.70 6.06
C GLY A 151 11.80 -5.37 4.70
N PRO A 152 12.98 -5.99 4.47
CA PRO A 152 13.28 -6.65 3.21
C PRO A 152 12.27 -7.75 2.83
N LYS A 153 11.80 -8.53 3.81
CA LYS A 153 10.82 -9.60 3.58
C LYS A 153 9.44 -9.03 3.24
N LYS A 154 9.05 -7.93 3.91
CA LYS A 154 7.81 -7.22 3.59
C LYS A 154 7.83 -6.61 2.19
N ASN A 155 8.93 -5.96 1.81
CA ASN A 155 9.09 -5.36 0.49
C ASN A 155 9.06 -6.41 -0.62
N ASN A 156 9.73 -7.54 -0.41
CA ASN A 156 9.65 -8.68 -1.33
C ASN A 156 8.22 -9.20 -1.46
N MET A 157 7.46 -9.31 -0.37
CA MET A 157 6.07 -9.73 -0.43
C MET A 157 5.19 -8.76 -1.24
N ILE A 158 5.33 -7.45 -1.02
CA ILE A 158 4.61 -6.44 -1.82
C ILE A 158 4.95 -6.59 -3.30
N LYS A 159 6.24 -6.77 -3.62
CA LYS A 159 6.68 -7.05 -4.98
C LYS A 159 6.03 -8.31 -5.55
N GLN A 160 5.99 -9.42 -4.81
CA GLN A 160 5.32 -10.64 -5.25
C GLN A 160 3.82 -10.42 -5.47
N PHE A 161 3.13 -9.66 -4.61
CA PHE A 161 1.72 -9.32 -4.86
C PHE A 161 1.51 -8.54 -6.15
N LEU A 162 2.45 -7.67 -6.52
CA LEU A 162 2.33 -6.86 -7.73
C LEU A 162 2.83 -7.58 -9.00
N SER A 163 3.71 -8.58 -8.89
CA SER A 163 4.24 -9.30 -10.06
C SER A 163 3.66 -10.69 -10.26
N GLU A 164 3.37 -11.42 -9.19
CA GLU A 164 3.01 -12.84 -9.22
C GLU A 164 1.52 -13.09 -9.08
N VAL A 165 0.71 -12.12 -8.61
CA VAL A 165 -0.75 -12.29 -8.59
C VAL A 165 -1.31 -12.15 -10.00
N ASP A 166 -2.18 -13.08 -10.37
CA ASP A 166 -2.91 -13.04 -11.61
C ASP A 166 -4.18 -12.20 -11.44
N TRP A 167 -4.08 -10.91 -11.72
CA TRP A 167 -5.20 -9.97 -11.70
C TRP A 167 -6.09 -10.06 -12.95
N GLY A 168 -5.76 -10.97 -13.89
CA GLY A 168 -6.37 -11.02 -15.21
C GLY A 168 -5.92 -9.89 -16.15
N ASP A 169 -6.40 -9.95 -17.39
CA ASP A 169 -5.94 -9.04 -18.46
C ASP A 169 -6.54 -7.63 -18.40
N SER A 170 -7.62 -7.43 -17.64
CA SER A 170 -8.40 -6.18 -17.68
C SER A 170 -8.88 -5.74 -16.30
N LEU A 171 -7.96 -5.28 -15.45
CA LEU A 171 -8.31 -4.73 -14.13
C LEU A 171 -8.59 -3.22 -14.21
N ASP A 172 -9.81 -2.79 -13.87
CA ASP A 172 -10.18 -1.37 -13.87
C ASP A 172 -9.71 -0.64 -12.62
N TYR A 173 -9.86 -1.27 -11.45
CA TYR A 173 -9.50 -0.70 -10.17
C TYR A 173 -8.71 -1.69 -9.32
N LEU A 174 -7.48 -1.33 -8.96
CA LEU A 174 -6.72 -1.97 -7.88
C LEU A 174 -6.74 -1.05 -6.66
N ILE A 175 -7.43 -1.45 -5.60
CA ILE A 175 -7.48 -0.73 -4.34
C ILE A 175 -6.42 -1.33 -3.42
N LEU A 176 -5.49 -0.51 -2.93
CA LEU A 176 -4.44 -0.94 -2.02
C LEU A 176 -4.79 -0.47 -0.60
N ASP A 177 -5.06 -1.43 0.28
CA ASP A 177 -5.17 -1.18 1.72
C ASP A 177 -3.77 -1.22 2.34
N THR A 178 -3.22 -0.05 2.64
CA THR A 178 -1.83 0.09 3.10
C THR A 178 -1.73 0.04 4.62
N PRO A 179 -0.57 -0.23 5.25
CA PRO A 179 -0.42 0.01 6.68
C PRO A 179 -0.74 1.47 7.09
N PRO A 180 -1.00 1.76 8.38
CA PRO A 180 -1.12 3.13 8.86
C PRO A 180 0.26 3.82 9.01
N GLY A 181 0.27 5.15 8.85
CA GLY A 181 1.46 5.99 8.96
C GLY A 181 2.42 5.85 7.77
N THR A 182 3.46 6.68 7.70
CA THR A 182 4.41 6.69 6.57
C THR A 182 5.44 5.56 6.70
N SER A 183 5.03 4.34 6.38
CA SER A 183 5.84 3.13 6.57
C SER A 183 6.69 2.76 5.33
N ASP A 184 7.67 1.87 5.49
CA ASP A 184 8.51 1.39 4.38
C ASP A 184 7.69 0.68 3.27
N GLU A 185 6.56 0.10 3.65
CA GLU A 185 5.60 -0.54 2.75
C GLU A 185 4.99 0.47 1.76
N HIS A 186 4.69 1.70 2.20
CA HIS A 186 4.18 2.77 1.34
C HIS A 186 5.22 3.19 0.31
N LEU A 187 6.46 3.41 0.76
CA LEU A 187 7.58 3.76 -0.11
C LEU A 187 7.82 2.66 -1.15
N SER A 188 7.73 1.40 -0.74
CA SER A 188 7.90 0.26 -1.64
C SER A 188 6.80 0.22 -2.70
N ALA A 189 5.52 0.22 -2.29
CA ALA A 189 4.40 0.16 -3.23
C ALA A 189 4.39 1.36 -4.18
N THR A 190 4.63 2.57 -3.68
CA THR A 190 4.71 3.78 -4.52
C THR A 190 5.92 3.75 -5.46
N SER A 191 7.07 3.21 -5.05
CA SER A 191 8.24 3.10 -5.93
C SER A 191 8.02 2.18 -7.14
N TYR A 192 7.11 1.21 -7.02
CA TYR A 192 6.74 0.29 -8.08
C TYR A 192 5.58 0.82 -8.94
N LEU A 193 4.61 1.50 -8.33
CA LEU A 193 3.34 1.85 -8.98
C LEU A 193 3.23 3.31 -9.44
N VAL A 194 4.08 4.20 -8.92
CA VAL A 194 4.07 5.63 -9.27
C VAL A 194 5.24 5.91 -10.22
N SER A 195 4.92 6.35 -11.44
CA SER A 195 5.89 6.81 -12.42
C SER A 195 6.54 8.10 -11.93
N ARG A 196 7.86 8.17 -12.14
CA ARG A 196 8.65 9.37 -11.91
C ARG A 196 8.94 10.13 -13.20
N THR A 197 8.40 9.66 -14.32
CA THR A 197 8.54 10.30 -15.63
C THR A 197 7.53 11.44 -15.74
N PRO A 198 7.98 12.70 -15.92
CA PRO A 198 7.05 13.82 -16.10
C PRO A 198 6.13 13.61 -17.30
N GLY A 199 4.81 13.74 -17.08
CA GLY A 199 3.79 13.64 -18.13
C GLY A 199 3.23 12.22 -18.36
N GLU A 200 3.77 11.19 -17.71
CA GLU A 200 3.23 9.83 -17.74
C GLU A 200 2.15 9.68 -16.66
N ASP A 201 0.92 9.28 -17.05
CA ASP A 201 -0.14 8.94 -16.09
C ASP A 201 -0.15 7.42 -15.86
N ASP A 202 0.42 7.01 -14.73
CA ASP A 202 0.37 5.64 -14.23
C ASP A 202 -1.02 5.22 -13.68
N GLY A 203 -1.96 6.16 -13.57
CA GLY A 203 -3.28 5.92 -12.98
C GLY A 203 -3.29 5.75 -11.46
N ALA A 204 -2.18 5.96 -10.77
CA ALA A 204 -2.04 5.87 -9.32
C ALA A 204 -2.57 7.13 -8.63
N ARG A 205 -3.46 6.96 -7.64
CA ARG A 205 -4.10 8.03 -6.87
C ARG A 205 -4.18 7.63 -5.40
N ALA A 206 -4.28 8.60 -4.50
CA ALA A 206 -4.45 8.38 -3.06
C ALA A 206 -5.79 8.92 -2.55
N ILE A 207 -6.38 8.19 -1.60
CA ILE A 207 -7.49 8.64 -0.77
C ILE A 207 -6.99 8.63 0.68
N LEU A 208 -7.12 9.76 1.37
CA LEU A 208 -6.65 9.90 2.75
C LEU A 208 -7.81 9.68 3.72
N ILE A 209 -7.65 8.75 4.66
CA ILE A 209 -8.66 8.44 5.67
C ILE A 209 -8.25 9.03 7.01
N THR A 210 -9.17 9.74 7.65
CA THR A 210 -8.98 10.34 8.97
C THR A 210 -10.25 10.24 9.81
N THR A 211 -10.20 10.76 11.03
CA THR A 211 -11.34 10.97 11.94
C THR A 211 -11.32 12.44 12.39
N PRO A 212 -12.43 13.00 12.90
CA PRO A 212 -12.45 14.40 13.36
C PRO A 212 -11.44 14.71 14.47
N ALA A 213 -10.98 13.69 15.22
CA ALA A 213 -10.03 13.87 16.31
C ALA A 213 -8.71 14.51 15.83
N GLU A 214 -8.27 15.58 16.50
CA GLU A 214 -7.09 16.39 16.17
C GLU A 214 -5.80 15.58 15.93
N VAL A 215 -5.56 14.56 16.75
CA VAL A 215 -4.38 13.69 16.59
C VAL A 215 -4.41 12.98 15.23
N SER A 216 -5.59 12.57 14.75
CA SER A 216 -5.76 12.00 13.41
C SER A 216 -5.44 12.98 12.30
N ILE A 217 -5.91 14.23 12.44
CA ILE A 217 -5.71 15.29 11.46
C ILE A 217 -4.22 15.65 11.35
N ALA A 218 -3.51 15.70 12.47
CA ALA A 218 -2.07 15.93 12.49
C ALA A 218 -1.30 14.80 11.78
N ASP A 219 -1.67 13.54 11.99
CA ASP A 219 -0.99 12.41 11.36
C ASP A 219 -1.29 12.32 9.86
N VAL A 220 -2.54 12.52 9.43
CA VAL A 220 -2.91 12.48 8.01
C VAL A 220 -2.32 13.66 7.22
N ARG A 221 -2.00 14.79 7.87
CA ARG A 221 -1.22 15.88 7.25
C ARG A 221 0.18 15.42 6.82
N ARG A 222 0.81 14.54 7.61
CA ARG A 222 2.10 13.94 7.23
C ARG A 222 1.93 13.03 6.02
N GLU A 223 0.84 12.27 5.93
CA GLU A 223 0.50 11.45 4.76
C GLU A 223 0.29 12.29 3.49
N ALA A 224 -0.45 13.39 3.59
CA ALA A 224 -0.62 14.32 2.47
C ALA A 224 0.72 14.89 1.98
N THR A 225 1.62 15.23 2.92
CA THR A 225 2.97 15.69 2.60
C THR A 225 3.81 14.59 1.94
N PHE A 226 3.68 13.33 2.40
CA PHE A 226 4.31 12.16 1.78
C PHE A 226 3.85 12.00 0.34
N CYS A 227 2.53 12.02 0.09
CA CYS A 227 1.94 11.92 -1.25
C CYS A 227 2.53 12.96 -2.20
N LYS A 228 2.61 14.23 -1.76
CA LYS A 228 3.24 15.32 -2.54
C LYS A 228 4.71 15.05 -2.87
N ARG A 229 5.47 14.50 -1.93
CA ARG A 229 6.91 14.18 -2.12
C ARG A 229 7.14 13.05 -3.11
N VAL A 230 6.26 12.04 -3.13
CA VAL A 230 6.39 10.88 -4.03
C VAL A 230 5.65 11.05 -5.35
N GLY A 231 4.98 12.20 -5.56
CA GLY A 231 4.20 12.48 -6.78
C GLY A 231 2.85 11.77 -6.84
N LEU A 232 2.38 11.19 -5.74
CA LEU A 232 1.10 10.49 -5.68
C LEU A 232 -0.04 11.50 -5.54
N LYS A 233 -0.89 11.61 -6.58
CA LYS A 233 -2.00 12.57 -6.58
C LYS A 233 -3.11 12.13 -5.62
N VAL A 234 -3.40 12.96 -4.62
CA VAL A 234 -4.54 12.80 -3.73
C VAL A 234 -5.82 13.21 -4.47
N VAL A 235 -6.85 12.38 -4.39
CA VAL A 235 -8.16 12.62 -5.02
C VAL A 235 -9.28 12.90 -4.03
N GLY A 236 -9.00 12.80 -2.73
CA GLY A 236 -9.93 13.21 -1.68
C GLY A 236 -9.45 12.87 -0.28
N VAL A 237 -10.01 13.59 0.70
CA VAL A 237 -9.91 13.29 2.12
C VAL A 237 -11.26 12.78 2.63
N VAL A 238 -11.26 11.67 3.36
CA VAL A 238 -12.46 11.07 3.95
C VAL A 238 -12.35 11.17 5.47
N GLU A 239 -13.28 11.91 6.06
CA GLU A 239 -13.44 11.97 7.50
C GLU A 239 -14.43 10.89 7.96
N ASN A 240 -13.89 9.77 8.43
CA ASN A 240 -14.67 8.66 8.95
C ASN A 240 -15.11 8.91 10.40
N MET A 241 -16.19 8.24 10.84
CA MET A 241 -16.74 8.34 12.20
C MET A 241 -17.08 9.78 12.60
N ALA A 242 -17.46 10.61 11.63
CA ALA A 242 -17.73 12.04 11.81
C ALA A 242 -18.95 12.34 12.67
N SER A 243 -19.96 11.49 12.61
CA SER A 243 -21.19 11.65 13.39
C SER A 243 -21.81 10.29 13.69
N PHE A 244 -22.68 10.29 14.69
CA PHE A 244 -23.50 9.15 15.07
C PHE A 244 -24.97 9.52 14.96
N VAL A 245 -25.74 8.69 14.24
CA VAL A 245 -27.20 8.83 14.14
C VAL A 245 -27.83 7.78 15.05
N CYS A 246 -28.54 8.22 16.08
CA CYS A 246 -29.17 7.30 17.02
C CYS A 246 -30.22 6.42 16.30
N PRO A 247 -30.14 5.08 16.39
CA PRO A 247 -31.08 4.21 15.69
C PRO A 247 -32.52 4.34 16.22
N HIS A 248 -32.69 4.72 17.50
CA HIS A 248 -33.98 4.88 18.16
C HIS A 248 -34.65 6.22 17.86
N CYS A 249 -33.98 7.35 18.14
CA CYS A 249 -34.59 8.69 18.02
C CYS A 249 -34.16 9.49 16.78
N LYS A 250 -33.24 8.96 15.95
CA LYS A 250 -32.69 9.61 14.74
C LYS A 250 -31.96 10.94 14.96
N VAL A 251 -31.71 11.32 16.22
CA VAL A 251 -30.86 12.46 16.56
C VAL A 251 -29.42 12.17 16.11
N THR A 252 -28.82 13.12 15.41
CA THR A 252 -27.41 13.11 15.04
C THR A 252 -26.58 13.78 16.13
N SER A 253 -25.49 13.15 16.52
CA SER A 253 -24.53 13.66 17.49
C SER A 253 -23.12 13.63 16.93
N GLU A 254 -22.38 14.71 17.11
CA GLU A 254 -20.95 14.75 16.82
C GLU A 254 -20.20 14.21 18.04
N ILE A 255 -19.77 12.95 17.97
CA ILE A 255 -19.04 12.31 19.07
C ILE A 255 -17.65 12.93 19.24
N PHE A 256 -17.04 13.33 18.13
CA PHE A 256 -15.74 13.98 18.09
C PHE A 256 -15.91 15.38 17.49
N PRO A 257 -15.90 16.44 18.33
CA PRO A 257 -16.05 17.81 17.86
C PRO A 257 -14.93 18.20 16.89
N ARG A 258 -15.27 18.98 15.86
CA ARG A 258 -14.31 19.56 14.90
C ARG A 258 -13.78 20.90 15.39
N ASP A 259 -13.20 20.94 16.58
CA ASP A 259 -12.80 22.21 17.21
C ASP A 259 -11.81 23.02 16.35
N SER A 260 -10.97 22.35 15.55
CA SER A 260 -10.07 23.02 14.61
C SER A 260 -10.61 23.15 13.19
N GLY A 261 -11.75 22.55 12.82
CA GLY A 261 -12.26 22.47 11.43
C GLY A 261 -12.06 21.12 10.73
N GLY A 262 -11.41 20.14 11.39
CA GLY A 262 -11.37 18.74 10.93
C GLY A 262 -10.71 18.52 9.56
N GLY A 263 -11.20 17.53 8.82
CA GLY A 263 -10.70 17.15 7.50
C GLY A 263 -10.97 18.20 6.41
N GLU A 264 -12.04 18.99 6.56
CA GLU A 264 -12.37 20.08 5.62
C GLU A 264 -11.27 21.15 5.64
N LYS A 265 -10.95 21.68 6.82
CA LYS A 265 -9.87 22.67 6.95
C LYS A 265 -8.51 22.12 6.52
N LEU A 266 -8.21 20.86 6.82
CA LEU A 266 -6.99 20.23 6.31
C LEU A 266 -6.93 20.27 4.79
N SER A 267 -8.06 19.99 4.13
CA SER A 267 -8.15 19.97 2.67
C SER A 267 -7.95 21.36 2.09
N GLU A 268 -8.51 22.40 2.71
CA GLU A 268 -8.27 23.81 2.34
C GLU A 268 -6.79 24.20 2.48
N GLU A 269 -6.19 23.93 3.65
CA GLU A 269 -4.79 24.32 3.93
C GLU A 269 -3.76 23.61 3.06
N MET A 270 -4.08 22.38 2.62
CA MET A 270 -3.19 21.54 1.83
C MET A 270 -3.55 21.52 0.34
N GLU A 271 -4.56 22.29 -0.08
CA GLU A 271 -5.10 22.34 -1.45
C GLU A 271 -5.49 20.95 -1.97
N LEU A 272 -6.15 20.15 -1.12
CA LEU A 272 -6.64 18.81 -1.45
C LEU A 272 -8.13 18.86 -1.86
N PRO A 273 -8.55 17.94 -2.76
CA PRO A 273 -9.97 17.80 -3.13
C PRO A 273 -10.87 17.30 -1.99
#